data_AF-A0A954UWT9-F1
#
_entry.id   AF-A0A954UWT9-F1
#
_cell.length_a   1.000
_cell.length_b   1.000
_cell.length_c   1.000
_cell.angle_alpha   90.00
_cell.angle_beta   90.00
_cell.angle_gamma   90.00
#
_symmetry.space_group_name_H-M   'P 1'
#
loop_
_entity.id
_entity.type
_entity.pdbx_description
1 polymer ?
#
loop_
_entity_poly.entity_id
_entity_poly.type
_entity_poly.pdbx_seq_one_letter_code
_entity_poly.pdbx_strand_id
1 'polypeptide(L)' 'MTKELQPDMLLHNASGTTRIVNMIADPLEQETYNLVVDGFHTYFVGPERVLSYDNSELQPTLRAVPGYGQIVLNQ' A
#
# COMPACT_ATOMS: atom_id res chain seq x y z
N MET A 1 3.81 -3.93 -7.25
CA MET A 1 2.40 -4.40 -7.29
C MET A 1 2.26 -5.72 -6.56
N THR A 2 1.08 -6.11 -6.03
CA THR A 2 0.90 -7.35 -5.24
C THR A 2 1.45 -8.60 -5.93
N LYS A 3 1.36 -8.67 -7.27
CA LYS A 3 1.91 -9.75 -8.11
C LYS A 3 3.43 -9.92 -8.07
N GLU A 4 4.17 -8.94 -7.57
CA GLU A 4 5.64 -8.95 -7.46
C GLU A 4 6.12 -9.37 -6.07
N LEU A 5 5.19 -9.55 -5.13
CA LEU A 5 5.53 -10.00 -3.78
C LEU A 5 6.08 -11.43 -3.81
N GLN A 6 6.93 -11.74 -2.85
CA GLN A 6 7.48 -13.07 -2.63
C GLN A 6 7.50 -13.38 -1.13
N PRO A 7 7.55 -14.67 -0.75
CA PRO A 7 7.85 -15.06 0.62
C PRO A 7 9.14 -14.37 1.14
N ASP A 8 9.20 -14.19 2.45
CA ASP A 8 10.25 -13.47 3.20
C ASP A 8 10.32 -11.94 2.98
N MET A 9 9.59 -11.38 2.01
CA MET A 9 9.41 -9.93 1.93
C MET A 9 8.64 -9.38 3.14
N LEU A 10 8.87 -8.10 3.45
CA LEU A 10 8.20 -7.40 4.53
C LEU A 10 7.07 -6.53 3.98
N LEU A 11 5.90 -6.60 4.62
CA LEU A 11 4.76 -5.72 4.39
C LEU A 11 4.59 -4.77 5.56
N HIS A 12 4.16 -3.54 5.29
CA HIS A 12 3.79 -2.60 6.34
C HIS A 12 2.46 -3.00 6.98
N ASN A 13 2.40 -2.92 8.31
CA ASN A 13 1.17 -3.05 9.08
C ASN A 13 1.06 -1.93 10.11
N ALA A 14 -0.07 -1.87 10.82
CA ALA A 14 -0.32 -0.83 11.82
C ALA A 14 0.71 -0.83 12.99
N SER A 15 1.43 -1.93 13.20
CA SER A 15 2.43 -2.08 14.27
C SER A 15 3.87 -1.93 13.77
N GLY A 16 4.09 -1.69 12.48
CA GLY A 16 5.40 -1.68 11.84
C GLY A 16 5.42 -2.53 10.57
N THR A 17 5.93 -3.76 10.67
CA THR A 17 6.03 -4.69 9.54
C THR A 17 5.66 -6.12 9.92
N THR A 18 5.18 -6.87 8.92
CA THR A 18 4.94 -8.32 9.00
C THR A 18 5.61 -9.01 7.82
N ARG A 19 6.06 -10.25 8.01
CA ARG A 19 6.75 -11.03 6.98
C ARG A 19 5.77 -11.91 6.23
N ILE A 20 5.88 -11.95 4.90
CA ILE A 20 5.14 -12.88 4.06
C ILE A 20 5.69 -14.29 4.29
N VAL A 21 4.87 -15.17 4.87
CA VAL A 21 5.25 -16.58 5.10
C VAL A 21 4.87 -17.48 3.93
N ASN A 22 3.81 -17.15 3.21
CA ASN A 22 3.28 -17.96 2.13
C ASN A 22 2.48 -17.09 1.14
N MET A 23 2.37 -17.55 -0.10
CA MET A 23 1.53 -16.98 -1.14
C MET A 23 0.65 -18.08 -1.74
N ILE A 24 -0.62 -17.78 -1.95
CA ILE A 24 -1.56 -18.69 -2.60
C ILE A 24 -1.60 -18.33 -4.09
N ALA A 25 -1.11 -19.23 -4.94
CA ALA A 25 -0.91 -18.96 -6.37
C ALA A 25 -2.20 -18.98 -7.20
N ASP A 26 -3.21 -19.75 -6.78
CA ASP A 26 -4.49 -19.89 -7.47
C ASP A 26 -5.65 -19.41 -6.57
N PRO A 27 -5.78 -18.11 -6.32
CA PRO A 27 -6.97 -17.60 -5.67
C PRO A 27 -8.18 -17.89 -6.56
N LEU A 28 -9.23 -18.47 -5.98
CA LEU A 28 -10.53 -18.57 -6.64
C LEU A 28 -10.94 -17.17 -7.12
N GLU A 29 -11.46 -17.05 -8.34
CA GLU A 29 -12.08 -15.80 -8.77
C GLU A 29 -13.23 -15.48 -7.81
N GLN A 30 -13.14 -14.33 -7.16
CA GLN A 30 -14.07 -13.87 -6.14
C GLN A 30 -14.37 -12.40 -6.38
N GLU A 31 -15.61 -12.01 -6.08
CA GLU A 31 -15.96 -10.61 -6.02
C GLU A 31 -15.14 -9.95 -4.89
N THR A 32 -14.51 -8.82 -5.21
CA THR A 32 -13.67 -8.08 -4.27
C THR A 32 -14.13 -6.64 -4.20
N TYR A 33 -13.90 -6.02 -3.05
CA TYR A 33 -14.26 -4.64 -2.78
C TYR A 33 -13.02 -3.86 -2.40
N ASN A 34 -12.94 -2.62 -2.88
CA ASN A 34 -11.93 -1.66 -2.48
C ASN A 34 -12.62 -0.44 -1.89
N LEU A 35 -11.93 0.25 -0.98
CA LEU A 35 -12.38 1.54 -0.46
C LEU A 35 -11.84 2.64 -1.36
N VAL A 36 -12.50 3.79 -1.39
CA VAL A 36 -11.94 5.05 -1.92
C VAL A 36 -11.73 5.95 -0.72
N VAL A 37 -10.48 6.33 -0.46
CA VAL A 37 -10.11 7.03 0.78
C VAL A 37 -9.45 8.34 0.45
N ASP A 38 -10.01 9.44 0.92
CA ASP A 38 -9.47 10.77 0.65
C ASP A 38 -8.14 11.02 1.38
N GLY A 39 -7.32 11.92 0.84
CA GLY A 39 -6.10 12.41 1.45
C GLY A 39 -4.85 11.58 1.17
N PHE A 40 -4.73 10.38 1.75
CA PHE A 40 -3.52 9.54 1.62
C PHE A 40 -3.74 8.26 0.81
N HIS A 41 -4.96 7.98 0.36
CA HIS A 41 -5.27 6.85 -0.52
C HIS A 41 -4.78 5.50 0.02
N THR A 42 -4.70 5.37 1.35
CA THR A 42 -4.19 4.18 2.02
C THR A 42 -5.07 3.83 3.21
N TYR A 43 -5.20 2.54 3.49
CA TYR A 43 -5.99 2.02 4.58
C TYR A 43 -5.45 0.69 5.07
N PHE A 44 -5.76 0.32 6.32
CA PHE A 44 -5.38 -0.96 6.87
C PHE A 44 -6.48 -2.00 6.65
N VAL A 45 -6.12 -3.18 6.15
CA VAL A 45 -7.05 -4.26 5.80
C VAL A 45 -6.66 -5.59 6.46
N GLY A 46 -7.68 -6.42 6.72
CA GLY A 46 -7.52 -7.76 7.28
C GLY A 46 -7.11 -7.81 8.76
N PRO A 47 -6.99 -9.02 9.33
CA PRO A 47 -6.64 -9.21 10.74
C PRO A 47 -5.27 -8.64 11.11
N GLU A 48 -4.29 -8.82 10.22
CA GLU A 48 -2.92 -8.32 10.39
C GLU A 48 -2.77 -6.81 10.15
N ARG A 49 -3.86 -6.11 9.79
CA ARG A 49 -3.88 -4.67 9.49
C ARG A 49 -2.78 -4.29 8.50
N VAL A 50 -2.74 -4.97 7.36
CA VAL A 50 -1.78 -4.68 6.28
C VAL A 50 -2.12 -3.35 5.64
N LEU A 51 -1.12 -2.50 5.41
CA LEU A 51 -1.29 -1.23 4.72
C LEU A 51 -1.51 -1.48 3.22
N SER A 52 -2.68 -1.09 2.73
CA SER A 52 -3.08 -1.20 1.33
C SER A 52 -3.30 0.18 0.72
N TYR A 53 -3.16 0.27 -0.60
CA TYR A 53 -3.57 1.43 -1.38
C TYR A 53 -5.01 1.27 -1.86
N ASP A 54 -5.72 2.38 -2.01
CA ASP A 54 -6.99 2.38 -2.73
C ASP A 54 -6.81 2.18 -4.24
N ASN A 55 -7.94 1.99 -4.93
CA ASN A 55 -7.94 1.79 -6.39
C ASN A 55 -8.17 3.10 -7.16
N SER A 56 -7.95 4.26 -6.54
CA SER A 56 -8.07 5.52 -7.26
C SER A 56 -6.93 5.66 -8.26
N GLU A 57 -7.17 6.41 -9.34
CA GLU A 57 -6.11 6.69 -10.31
C GLU A 57 -4.99 7.48 -9.64
N LEU A 58 -3.74 7.03 -9.81
CA LEU A 58 -2.58 7.74 -9.31
C LEU A 58 -2.49 9.11 -9.99
N GLN A 59 -2.71 10.17 -9.20
CA GLN A 59 -2.50 11.54 -9.64
C GLN A 59 -1.10 12.01 -9.20
N PRO A 60 -0.33 12.69 -10.06
CA PRO A 60 0.90 13.33 -9.66
C PRO A 60 0.64 14.28 -8.48
N THR A 61 1.36 14.11 -7.38
CA THR A 61 1.22 14.95 -6.19
C THR A 61 2.45 15.83 -6.02
N LEU A 62 2.23 17.11 -5.68
CA LEU A 62 3.28 18.03 -5.23
C LEU A 62 3.56 17.89 -3.72
N ARG A 63 2.95 16.91 -3.03
CA ARG A 63 3.20 16.71 -1.60
C ARG A 63 4.63 16.22 -1.40
N ALA A 64 5.30 16.81 -0.42
CA ALA A 64 6.61 16.35 0.00
C ALA A 64 6.51 14.90 0.50
N VAL A 65 7.38 14.04 -0.01
CA VAL A 65 7.49 12.65 0.45
C VAL A 65 8.12 12.67 1.84
N PRO A 66 7.51 12.05 2.87
CA PRO A 66 8.13 11.96 4.19
C PRO A 66 9.55 11.37 4.10
N GLY A 67 10.54 12.08 4.65
CA GLY A 67 11.95 11.67 4.60
C GLY A 67 12.74 12.21 3.39
N TYR A 68 12.08 12.73 2.36
CA TYR A 68 12.71 13.57 1.33
C TYR A 68 12.41 15.03 1.66
N GLY A 69 13.45 15.78 2.04
CA GLY A 69 13.34 17.21 2.36
C GLY A 69 12.66 17.98 1.23
N GLN A 70 11.85 18.98 1.58
CA GLN A 70 11.16 19.83 0.60
C GLN A 70 12.15 20.35 -0.44
N ILE A 71 11.87 20.08 -1.72
CA ILE A 71 12.53 20.80 -2.81
C ILE A 71 11.99 22.22 -2.76
N VAL A 72 12.77 23.13 -2.18
CA VAL A 72 12.52 24.57 -2.31
C VAL A 72 12.82 24.94 -3.76
N LEU A 73 11.78 25.15 -4.56
CA LEU A 73 11.92 25.75 -5.87
C LEU A 73 12.15 27.25 -5.66
N ASN A 74 13.42 27.66 -5.68
CA ASN A 74 13.78 29.08 -5.72
C ASN A 74 13.38 29.62 -7.10
N GLN A 75 12.45 30.57 -7.12
CA GLN A 75 12.22 31.48 -8.25
C GLN A 75 13.27 32.58 -8.26
#